data_AF-A0A7R9U6R8-F1
#
_entry.id   AF-A0A7R9U6R8-F1
#
_cell.length_a   1.000
_cell.length_b   1.000
_cell.length_c   1.000
_cell.angle_alpha   90.00
_cell.angle_beta   90.00
_cell.angle_gamma   90.00
#
_symmetry.space_group_name_H-M   'P 1'
#
loop_
_entity.id
_entity.type
_entity.pdbx_description
1 polymer ?
#
loop_
_entity_poly.entity_id
_entity_poly.type
_entity_poly.pdbx_seq_one_letter_code
_entity_poly.pdbx_strand_id
1 'polypeptide(L)'
;PEDALRLALGAAGDEKHAEERADVLSSNGDSHSAHDAVAEGEGGEDFLSPQAAAAAKRRSDRLQARIEAEADRRRQREREAELEVPDEDDDPRGTGAVSTTSDLVLMALSDLLEAVLCSHAQTTPRLFQQQMLGLLSERHEVLLCLLRTSCALTIENAALLLTALVTRDPKISDAVAEAAMSEAVVLRHFYNGCFSPSTDQRFISRYLIQIWMSGSSSGSAKRLLRRMLPAAFFTYLNMPRLTEPEERNLDEIEEEYFRATTQASTANSLASSANTERLRARLRITLEYSIGQQTQEEAAHLRKQAAEAEAAAQKAAAEASQHMNQQRPTTPPAPTVGLSPSASASQLEGLQGGGGMSLA
;
A
#
# COMPACT_ATOMS: atom_id res chain seq x y z
N PRO A 1 -0.58 7.36 -15.96
CA PRO A 1 0.34 6.61 -15.05
C PRO A 1 1.27 7.55 -14.27
N GLU A 2 1.91 8.52 -14.94
CA GLU A 2 2.83 9.49 -14.32
C GLU A 2 2.12 10.56 -13.45
N ASP A 3 0.91 10.97 -13.80
CA ASP A 3 0.17 11.99 -13.01
C ASP A 3 -0.35 11.45 -11.66
N ALA A 4 -0.56 10.14 -11.55
CA ALA A 4 -0.93 9.49 -10.28
C ALA A 4 0.29 9.34 -9.34
N LEU A 5 1.50 9.27 -9.90
CA LEU A 5 2.77 9.22 -9.16
C LEU A 5 3.25 10.61 -8.73
N ARG A 6 2.98 11.66 -9.52
CA ARG A 6 3.31 13.05 -9.14
C ARG A 6 2.48 13.58 -7.98
N LEU A 7 1.24 13.13 -7.83
CA LEU A 7 0.39 13.51 -6.69
C LEU A 7 0.80 12.85 -5.37
N ALA A 8 1.46 11.69 -5.40
CA ALA A 8 2.04 11.06 -4.22
C ALA A 8 3.31 11.79 -3.70
N LEU A 9 4.01 12.51 -4.58
CA LEU A 9 5.20 13.31 -4.25
C LEU A 9 4.88 14.72 -3.72
N GLY A 10 3.65 15.22 -3.92
CA GLY A 10 3.25 16.56 -3.46
C GLY A 10 3.05 16.69 -1.95
N ALA A 11 2.86 15.58 -1.23
CA ALA A 11 2.64 15.56 0.23
C ALA A 11 3.92 15.39 1.06
N ALA A 12 5.05 15.06 0.44
CA ALA A 12 6.33 14.84 1.13
C ALA A 12 7.16 16.13 1.32
N GLY A 13 6.59 17.29 1.00
CA GLY A 13 7.32 18.56 0.90
C GLY A 13 7.32 19.47 2.13
N ASP A 14 6.51 19.22 3.16
CA ASP A 14 6.21 20.25 4.17
C ASP A 14 6.17 19.78 5.64
N GLU A 15 6.98 18.78 6.01
CA GLU A 15 7.20 18.40 7.42
C GLU A 15 8.65 18.65 7.85
N LYS A 16 9.03 19.93 7.87
CA LYS A 16 10.13 20.43 8.71
C LYS A 16 9.54 21.43 9.71
N HIS A 17 8.77 20.98 10.70
CA HIS A 17 8.52 21.69 11.97
C HIS A 17 7.60 20.83 12.87
N ALA A 18 8.11 19.74 13.44
CA ALA A 18 7.39 18.99 14.48
C ALA A 18 8.31 18.26 15.47
N GLU A 19 9.52 18.80 15.71
CA GLU A 19 10.47 18.26 16.68
C GLU A 19 10.70 19.29 17.80
N GLU A 20 9.64 19.76 18.47
CA GLU A 20 9.74 20.56 19.69
C GLU A 20 8.39 20.61 20.44
N ARG A 21 8.01 19.51 21.11
CA ARG A 21 7.04 19.51 22.23
C ARG A 21 6.95 18.13 22.88
N ALA A 22 8.07 17.71 23.45
CA ALA A 22 8.10 16.65 24.46
C ALA A 22 8.92 17.16 25.63
N ASP A 23 8.33 18.08 26.41
CA ASP A 23 8.76 18.36 27.78
C ASP A 23 7.65 19.10 28.50
N VAL A 24 7.59 18.90 29.82
CA VAL A 24 6.62 19.43 30.79
C VAL A 24 5.36 18.57 30.97
N LEU A 25 5.46 17.55 31.82
CA LEU A 25 4.87 17.54 33.16
C LEU A 25 5.24 16.22 33.88
N SER A 26 6.38 16.24 34.58
CA SER A 26 6.68 15.32 35.67
C SER A 26 7.02 16.15 36.90
N SER A 27 6.12 16.20 37.88
CA SER A 27 6.50 16.43 39.27
C SER A 27 5.35 16.06 40.22
N ASN A 28 5.74 15.36 41.29
CA ASN A 28 5.02 15.04 42.54
C ASN A 28 4.23 13.73 42.48
N GLY A 29 4.49 12.73 43.32
CA GLY A 29 5.42 12.65 44.43
C GLY A 29 5.07 11.43 45.29
N ASP A 30 6.12 10.72 45.71
CA ASP A 30 6.29 9.95 46.94
C ASP A 30 5.23 8.94 47.42
N SER A 31 5.65 7.69 47.28
CA SER A 31 5.30 6.56 48.14
C SER A 31 6.10 6.59 49.46
N HIS A 32 5.44 6.68 50.62
CA HIS A 32 5.71 5.80 51.78
C HIS A 32 4.76 6.02 52.99
N SER A 33 4.27 4.87 53.49
CA SER A 33 3.88 4.50 54.87
C SER A 33 2.84 5.30 55.67
N ALA A 34 1.82 4.57 56.16
CA ALA A 34 1.31 4.53 57.55
C ALA A 34 0.02 3.67 57.49
N HIS A 35 -0.06 2.45 58.03
CA HIS A 35 -0.16 2.09 59.46
C HIS A 35 -1.03 3.05 60.29
N ASP A 36 -2.05 2.46 60.92
CA ASP A 36 -2.95 3.01 61.96
C ASP A 36 -4.03 4.03 61.57
N ALA A 37 -5.25 3.52 61.45
CA ALA A 37 -6.42 4.07 62.15
C ALA A 37 -7.49 2.97 62.30
N VAL A 38 -7.30 2.08 63.28
CA VAL A 38 -8.40 1.33 63.89
C VAL A 38 -8.92 2.18 65.03
N ALA A 39 -10.14 2.69 64.90
CA ALA A 39 -10.97 3.11 66.02
C ALA A 39 -12.43 2.83 65.66
N GLU A 40 -13.11 2.18 66.59
CA GLU A 40 -14.38 1.48 66.42
C GLU A 40 -15.59 2.40 66.22
N GLY A 41 -16.64 1.82 65.62
CA GLY A 41 -17.95 2.43 65.44
C GLY A 41 -18.94 1.47 64.80
N GLU A 42 -19.32 0.44 65.55
CA GLU A 42 -20.64 -0.19 65.66
C GLU A 42 -21.61 -0.20 64.44
N GLY A 43 -21.97 -1.42 64.01
CA GLY A 43 -23.35 -1.78 63.64
C GLY A 43 -23.88 -1.33 62.27
N GLY A 44 -23.90 -2.25 61.30
CA GLY A 44 -24.67 -2.07 60.06
C GLY A 44 -24.50 -3.23 59.09
N GLU A 45 -25.34 -4.26 59.23
CA GLU A 45 -25.55 -5.26 58.18
C GLU A 45 -26.25 -4.59 56.99
N ASP A 46 -25.48 -4.03 56.06
CA ASP A 46 -26.03 -3.47 54.81
C ASP A 46 -26.35 -4.59 53.82
N PHE A 47 -27.55 -5.10 54.03
CA PHE A 47 -28.43 -5.77 53.09
C PHE A 47 -28.26 -5.21 51.66
N LEU A 48 -27.53 -5.91 50.78
CA LEU A 48 -27.71 -5.72 49.34
C LEU A 48 -29.19 -5.97 49.06
N SER A 49 -29.92 -4.91 48.71
CA SER A 49 -31.34 -4.98 48.37
C SER A 49 -31.59 -6.21 47.47
N PRO A 50 -32.55 -7.09 47.79
CA PRO A 50 -32.88 -8.26 46.99
C PRO A 50 -33.13 -7.91 45.51
N GLN A 51 -33.51 -6.66 45.25
CA GLN A 51 -33.73 -6.10 43.93
C GLN A 51 -32.43 -5.88 43.13
N ALA A 52 -31.32 -5.51 43.77
CA ALA A 52 -30.03 -5.31 43.14
C ALA A 52 -29.37 -6.66 42.78
N ALA A 53 -29.44 -7.65 43.67
CA ALA A 53 -28.98 -9.01 43.40
C ALA A 53 -29.80 -9.68 42.28
N ALA A 54 -31.11 -9.49 42.26
CA ALA A 54 -31.98 -9.97 41.19
C ALA A 54 -31.68 -9.29 39.83
N ALA A 55 -31.34 -8.00 39.83
CA ALA A 55 -30.96 -7.26 38.62
C ALA A 55 -29.61 -7.73 38.05
N ALA A 56 -28.63 -8.02 38.91
CA ALA A 56 -27.34 -8.56 38.51
C ALA A 56 -27.47 -9.96 37.89
N LYS A 57 -28.29 -10.83 38.51
CA LYS A 57 -28.58 -12.17 37.98
C LYS A 57 -29.25 -12.11 36.61
N ARG A 58 -30.27 -11.24 36.43
CA ARG A 58 -30.92 -11.03 35.13
C ARG A 58 -29.99 -10.53 34.03
N ARG A 59 -28.98 -9.72 34.38
CA ARG A 59 -27.95 -9.28 33.42
C ARG A 59 -27.03 -10.42 33.02
N SER A 60 -26.61 -11.24 33.99
CA SER A 60 -25.81 -12.45 33.74
C SER A 60 -26.55 -13.43 32.84
N ASP A 61 -27.82 -13.72 33.14
CA ASP A 61 -28.64 -14.67 32.37
C ASP A 61 -28.87 -14.17 30.92
N ARG A 62 -29.02 -12.86 30.72
CA ARG A 62 -29.11 -12.25 29.38
C ARG A 62 -27.80 -12.34 28.59
N LEU A 63 -26.66 -12.23 29.27
CA LEU A 63 -25.35 -12.36 28.63
C LEU A 63 -25.11 -13.80 28.19
N GLN A 64 -25.42 -14.75 29.07
CA GLN A 64 -25.34 -16.19 28.81
C GLN A 64 -26.20 -16.58 27.60
N ALA A 65 -27.45 -16.10 27.55
CA ALA A 65 -28.37 -16.37 26.45
C ALA A 65 -27.91 -15.76 25.11
N ARG A 66 -27.19 -14.62 25.13
CA ARG A 66 -26.61 -14.05 23.90
C ARG A 66 -25.43 -14.88 23.39
N ILE A 67 -24.57 -15.36 24.29
CA ILE A 67 -23.44 -16.22 23.94
C ILE A 67 -23.93 -17.53 23.33
N GLU A 68 -24.95 -18.15 23.93
CA GLU A 68 -25.57 -19.38 23.41
C GLU A 68 -26.22 -19.16 22.04
N ALA A 69 -26.98 -18.07 21.87
CA ALA A 69 -27.61 -17.75 20.58
C ALA A 69 -26.58 -17.48 19.47
N GLU A 70 -25.43 -16.90 19.79
CA GLU A 70 -24.36 -16.64 18.82
C GLU A 70 -23.56 -17.91 18.47
N ALA A 71 -23.37 -18.80 19.45
CA ALA A 71 -22.80 -20.13 19.22
C ALA A 71 -23.71 -20.98 18.32
N ASP A 72 -25.03 -20.93 18.51
CA ASP A 72 -25.98 -21.66 17.67
C ASP A 72 -26.06 -21.10 16.25
N ARG A 73 -25.93 -19.78 16.06
CA ARG A 73 -25.79 -19.19 14.71
C ARG A 73 -24.52 -19.64 14.00
N ARG A 74 -23.40 -19.82 14.73
CA ARG A 74 -22.16 -20.37 14.15
C ARG A 74 -22.35 -21.82 13.72
N ARG A 75 -22.93 -22.66 14.59
CA ARG A 75 -23.24 -24.06 14.26
C ARG A 75 -24.20 -24.18 13.09
N GLN A 76 -25.17 -23.27 12.98
CA GLN A 76 -26.10 -23.25 11.87
C GLN A 76 -25.41 -22.88 10.55
N ARG A 77 -24.50 -21.92 10.55
CA ARG A 77 -23.66 -21.59 9.38
C ARG A 77 -22.73 -22.73 8.98
N GLU A 78 -22.15 -23.42 9.95
CA GLU A 78 -21.31 -24.61 9.71
C GLU A 78 -22.15 -25.74 9.08
N ARG A 79 -23.36 -25.99 9.58
CA ARG A 79 -24.28 -26.98 8.99
C ARG A 79 -24.79 -26.58 7.61
N GLU A 80 -25.07 -25.30 7.38
CA GLU A 80 -25.46 -24.79 6.07
C GLU A 80 -24.31 -24.92 5.06
N ALA A 81 -23.05 -24.74 5.50
CA ALA A 81 -21.87 -24.99 4.69
C ALA A 81 -21.59 -26.49 4.45
N GLU A 82 -21.95 -27.37 5.38
CA GLU A 82 -21.85 -28.83 5.21
C GLU A 82 -22.95 -29.42 4.30
N LEU A 83 -24.08 -28.72 4.12
CA LEU A 83 -25.19 -29.14 3.26
C LEU A 83 -25.09 -28.64 1.81
N GLU A 84 -24.13 -27.77 1.49
CA GLU A 84 -23.72 -27.50 0.11
C GLU A 84 -22.90 -28.69 -0.40
N VAL A 85 -23.61 -29.73 -0.84
CA VAL A 85 -23.06 -30.85 -1.61
C VAL A 85 -22.42 -30.28 -2.88
N PRO A 86 -21.12 -30.49 -3.13
CA PRO A 86 -20.54 -30.18 -4.43
C PRO A 86 -21.11 -31.16 -5.44
N ASP A 87 -21.79 -30.66 -6.46
CA ASP A 87 -22.04 -31.46 -7.67
C ASP A 87 -20.67 -31.86 -8.23
N GLU A 88 -20.30 -33.13 -8.07
CA GLU A 88 -19.16 -33.76 -8.74
C GLU A 88 -19.48 -33.88 -10.23
N ASP A 89 -19.33 -32.78 -10.97
CA ASP A 89 -19.11 -32.81 -12.41
C ASP A 89 -17.63 -32.49 -12.67
N ASP A 90 -16.91 -33.54 -13.10
CA ASP A 90 -15.54 -33.55 -13.61
C ASP A 90 -15.35 -32.46 -14.70
N ASP A 91 -14.82 -31.30 -14.33
CA ASP A 91 -14.26 -30.32 -15.27
C ASP A 91 -12.71 -30.36 -15.16
N PRO A 92 -11.97 -30.77 -16.21
CA PRO A 92 -10.51 -30.95 -16.16
C PRO A 92 -9.72 -29.63 -16.19
N ARG A 93 -10.29 -28.52 -15.74
CA ARG A 93 -9.61 -27.23 -15.62
C ARG A 93 -9.48 -26.88 -14.14
N GLY A 94 -8.41 -27.40 -13.54
CA GLY A 94 -8.05 -27.23 -12.14
C GLY A 94 -8.16 -25.80 -11.62
N THR A 95 -9.32 -25.47 -11.06
CA THR A 95 -9.46 -24.48 -10.01
C THR A 95 -9.12 -25.18 -8.71
N GLY A 96 -7.98 -24.83 -8.14
CA GLY A 96 -7.39 -25.50 -7.00
C GLY A 96 -8.37 -25.61 -5.84
N ALA A 97 -8.77 -26.86 -5.55
CA ALA A 97 -9.26 -27.23 -4.24
C ALA A 97 -8.21 -26.76 -3.23
N VAL A 98 -8.51 -25.68 -2.50
CA VAL A 98 -7.83 -25.39 -1.25
C VAL A 98 -8.22 -26.54 -0.34
N SER A 99 -7.41 -27.60 -0.38
CA SER A 99 -7.37 -28.64 0.64
C SER A 99 -7.45 -27.94 1.98
N THR A 100 -8.31 -28.40 2.88
CA THR A 100 -8.60 -27.88 4.22
C THR A 100 -7.35 -27.48 5.02
N THR A 101 -6.72 -26.37 4.68
CA THR A 101 -5.58 -25.79 5.37
C THR A 101 -6.15 -24.97 6.52
N SER A 102 -5.69 -25.22 7.73
CA SER A 102 -6.16 -24.48 8.88
C SER A 102 -5.84 -22.99 8.74
N ASP A 103 -6.78 -22.14 9.17
CA ASP A 103 -6.61 -20.67 9.18
C ASP A 103 -5.32 -20.25 9.90
N LEU A 104 -4.88 -21.02 10.90
CA LEU A 104 -3.63 -20.77 11.61
C LEU A 104 -2.41 -20.95 10.71
N VAL A 105 -2.40 -21.97 9.84
CA VAL A 105 -1.33 -22.20 8.87
C VAL A 105 -1.34 -21.10 7.81
N LEU A 106 -2.51 -20.72 7.31
CA LEU A 106 -2.64 -19.62 6.36
C LEU A 106 -2.16 -18.30 6.97
N MET A 107 -2.52 -18.02 8.23
CA MET A 107 -2.04 -16.87 8.97
C MET A 107 -0.51 -16.89 9.07
N ALA A 108 0.09 -17.96 9.57
CA ALA A 108 1.55 -18.06 9.75
C ALA A 108 2.32 -17.95 8.42
N LEU A 109 1.82 -18.59 7.35
CA LEU A 109 2.45 -18.49 6.03
C LEU A 109 2.30 -17.10 5.42
N SER A 110 1.12 -16.48 5.53
CA SER A 110 0.90 -15.12 5.05
C SER A 110 1.76 -14.11 5.79
N ASP A 111 1.96 -14.30 7.10
CA ASP A 111 2.79 -13.44 7.95
C ASP A 111 4.27 -13.59 7.61
N LEU A 112 4.75 -14.82 7.37
CA LEU A 112 6.12 -15.05 6.91
C LEU A 112 6.37 -14.40 5.54
N LEU A 113 5.43 -14.57 4.60
CA LEU A 113 5.56 -14.00 3.25
C LEU A 113 5.52 -12.48 3.28
N GLU A 114 4.60 -11.90 4.04
CA GLU A 114 4.54 -10.45 4.24
C GLU A 114 5.81 -9.93 4.92
N ALA A 115 6.32 -10.63 5.94
CA ALA A 115 7.55 -10.23 6.63
C ALA A 115 8.74 -10.17 5.67
N VAL A 116 8.89 -11.17 4.80
CA VAL A 116 9.99 -11.25 3.82
C VAL A 116 9.83 -10.24 2.69
N LEU A 117 8.60 -10.06 2.17
CA LEU A 117 8.35 -9.29 0.94
C LEU A 117 8.00 -7.83 1.17
N CYS A 118 7.47 -7.48 2.34
CA CYS A 118 6.98 -6.15 2.69
C CYS A 118 7.77 -5.58 3.89
N SER A 119 7.59 -6.12 5.10
CA SER A 119 8.13 -5.52 6.33
C SER A 119 9.66 -5.50 6.41
N HIS A 120 10.32 -6.58 6.01
CA HIS A 120 11.78 -6.72 5.97
C HIS A 120 12.32 -6.73 4.54
N ALA A 121 11.59 -6.08 3.62
CA ALA A 121 11.98 -6.03 2.22
C ALA A 121 13.36 -5.37 2.02
N GLN A 122 13.76 -4.45 2.90
CA GLN A 122 15.06 -3.75 2.84
C GLN A 122 16.26 -4.65 3.18
N THR A 123 16.08 -5.61 4.09
CA THR A 123 17.14 -6.50 4.55
C THR A 123 17.17 -7.83 3.77
N THR A 124 16.11 -8.13 3.04
CA THR A 124 16.00 -9.33 2.22
C THR A 124 16.80 -9.18 0.93
N PRO A 125 17.60 -10.19 0.51
CA PRO A 125 18.34 -10.14 -0.74
C PRO A 125 17.41 -9.91 -1.94
N ARG A 126 17.72 -8.90 -2.78
CA ARG A 126 16.84 -8.50 -3.88
C ARG A 126 16.51 -9.61 -4.87
N LEU A 127 17.50 -10.45 -5.22
CA LEU A 127 17.27 -11.57 -6.14
C LEU A 127 16.24 -12.56 -5.58
N PHE A 128 16.31 -12.83 -4.27
CA PHE A 128 15.36 -13.71 -3.61
C PHE A 128 13.96 -13.08 -3.57
N GLN A 129 13.85 -11.79 -3.23
CA GLN A 129 12.59 -11.07 -3.26
C GLN A 129 11.95 -11.08 -4.66
N GLN A 130 12.74 -10.82 -5.70
CA GLN A 130 12.28 -10.83 -7.08
C GLN A 130 11.79 -12.21 -7.54
N GLN A 131 12.48 -13.28 -7.13
CA GLN A 131 12.09 -14.67 -7.39
C GLN A 131 10.78 -15.02 -6.69
N MET A 132 10.64 -14.69 -5.40
CA MET A 132 9.42 -14.97 -4.63
C MET A 132 8.22 -14.21 -5.18
N LEU A 133 8.37 -12.92 -5.52
CA LEU A 133 7.31 -12.17 -6.19
C LEU A 133 6.97 -12.71 -7.58
N GLY A 134 7.95 -13.29 -8.30
CA GLY A 134 7.71 -13.97 -9.57
C GLY A 134 6.90 -15.26 -9.41
N LEU A 135 7.19 -16.08 -8.40
CA LEU A 135 6.36 -17.24 -8.08
C LEU A 135 4.95 -16.83 -7.63
N LEU A 136 4.86 -15.72 -6.89
CA LEU A 136 3.58 -15.19 -6.42
C LEU A 136 2.73 -14.63 -7.57
N SER A 137 3.34 -14.04 -8.60
CA SER A 137 2.60 -13.55 -9.77
C SER A 137 2.00 -14.69 -10.59
N GLU A 138 2.72 -15.80 -10.73
CA GLU A 138 2.23 -17.01 -11.38
C GLU A 138 1.02 -17.62 -10.65
N ARG A 139 0.89 -17.39 -9.33
CA ARG A 139 -0.17 -17.94 -8.48
C ARG A 139 -0.95 -16.88 -7.69
N HIS A 140 -1.22 -15.73 -8.32
CA HIS A 140 -1.89 -14.60 -7.66
C HIS A 140 -3.32 -14.92 -7.20
N GLU A 141 -3.99 -15.91 -7.82
CA GLU A 141 -5.30 -16.43 -7.39
C GLU A 141 -5.30 -16.90 -5.93
N VAL A 142 -4.17 -17.43 -5.44
CA VAL A 142 -4.04 -17.84 -4.03
C VAL A 142 -4.23 -16.65 -3.09
N LEU A 143 -3.74 -15.46 -3.45
CA LEU A 143 -3.96 -14.25 -2.66
C LEU A 143 -5.44 -13.84 -2.64
N LEU A 144 -6.17 -14.06 -3.75
CA LEU A 144 -7.61 -13.81 -3.80
C LEU A 144 -8.38 -14.77 -2.89
N CYS A 145 -7.94 -16.02 -2.80
CA CYS A 145 -8.48 -16.98 -1.81
C CYS A 145 -8.23 -16.52 -0.36
N LEU A 146 -7.05 -15.96 -0.05
CA LEU A 146 -6.77 -15.43 1.29
C LEU A 146 -7.72 -14.28 1.68
N LEU A 147 -8.14 -13.46 0.72
CA LEU A 147 -9.12 -12.39 0.95
C LEU A 147 -10.52 -12.90 1.33
N ARG A 148 -10.83 -14.18 1.10
CA ARG A 148 -12.11 -14.78 1.49
C ARG A 148 -12.17 -15.21 2.94
N THR A 149 -11.01 -15.42 3.58
CA THR A 149 -10.90 -15.91 4.95
C THR A 149 -11.54 -14.95 5.95
N SER A 150 -11.89 -15.42 7.15
CA SER A 150 -12.38 -14.55 8.23
C SER A 150 -11.27 -13.95 9.09
N CYS A 151 -10.03 -14.34 8.86
CA CYS A 151 -8.88 -13.87 9.63
C CYS A 151 -8.42 -12.50 9.12
N ALA A 152 -8.63 -11.46 9.93
CA ALA A 152 -8.26 -10.09 9.57
C ALA A 152 -6.78 -9.97 9.18
N LEU A 153 -5.87 -10.57 9.97
CA LEU A 153 -4.44 -10.54 9.69
C LEU A 153 -4.08 -11.17 8.34
N THR A 154 -4.74 -12.26 7.97
CA THR A 154 -4.53 -12.93 6.67
C THR A 154 -5.00 -12.05 5.51
N ILE A 155 -6.14 -11.37 5.66
CA ILE A 155 -6.64 -10.42 4.66
C ILE A 155 -5.68 -9.22 4.52
N GLU A 156 -5.21 -8.68 5.64
CA GLU A 156 -4.24 -7.57 5.66
C GLU A 156 -2.93 -7.93 4.95
N ASN A 157 -2.36 -9.10 5.31
CA ASN A 157 -1.14 -9.58 4.71
C ASN A 157 -1.33 -9.85 3.20
N ALA A 158 -2.47 -10.42 2.81
CA ALA A 158 -2.81 -10.60 1.39
C ALA A 158 -2.92 -9.25 0.65
N ALA A 159 -3.49 -8.22 1.26
CA ALA A 159 -3.57 -6.89 0.68
C ALA A 159 -2.17 -6.26 0.49
N LEU A 160 -1.29 -6.37 1.48
CA LEU A 160 0.11 -5.89 1.40
C LEU A 160 0.88 -6.60 0.28
N LEU A 161 0.72 -7.92 0.18
CA LEU A 161 1.34 -8.74 -0.86
C LEU A 161 0.80 -8.38 -2.25
N LEU A 162 -0.51 -8.17 -2.39
CA LEU A 162 -1.13 -7.71 -3.63
C LEU A 162 -0.61 -6.32 -4.02
N THR A 163 -0.44 -5.39 -3.08
CA THR A 163 0.16 -4.08 -3.36
C THR A 163 1.58 -4.20 -3.87
N ALA A 164 2.41 -5.00 -3.21
CA ALA A 164 3.80 -5.22 -3.63
C ALA A 164 3.85 -5.84 -5.05
N LEU A 165 2.95 -6.77 -5.35
CA LEU A 165 2.84 -7.44 -6.64
C LEU A 165 2.41 -6.48 -7.77
N VAL A 166 1.30 -5.78 -7.56
CA VAL A 166 0.67 -4.86 -8.53
C VAL A 166 1.53 -3.64 -8.79
N THR A 167 2.19 -3.12 -7.75
CA THR A 167 3.08 -1.96 -7.91
C THR A 167 4.25 -2.33 -8.82
N ARG A 168 4.82 -3.52 -8.66
CA ARG A 168 6.00 -3.96 -9.42
C ARG A 168 5.73 -4.19 -10.91
N ASP A 169 4.63 -4.85 -11.25
CA ASP A 169 4.30 -5.18 -12.64
C ASP A 169 2.86 -4.77 -13.02
N PRO A 170 2.71 -3.73 -13.85
CA PRO A 170 1.41 -3.30 -14.35
C PRO A 170 0.64 -4.37 -15.13
N LYS A 171 1.32 -5.33 -15.77
CA LYS A 171 0.64 -6.42 -16.50
C LYS A 171 -0.05 -7.39 -15.53
N ILE A 172 0.60 -7.65 -14.40
CA ILE A 172 0.05 -8.49 -13.34
C ILE A 172 -1.13 -7.76 -12.66
N SER A 173 -1.09 -6.43 -12.57
CA SER A 173 -2.22 -5.62 -12.09
C SER A 173 -3.52 -5.91 -12.83
N ASP A 174 -3.48 -5.87 -14.17
CA ASP A 174 -4.66 -6.12 -14.98
C ASP A 174 -5.10 -7.59 -14.84
N ALA A 175 -4.18 -8.56 -14.80
CA ALA A 175 -4.49 -9.98 -14.60
C ALA A 175 -5.15 -10.25 -13.24
N VAL A 176 -4.61 -9.69 -12.16
CA VAL A 176 -5.15 -9.78 -10.80
C VAL A 176 -6.54 -9.16 -10.73
N ALA A 177 -6.76 -8.02 -11.39
CA ALA A 177 -8.07 -7.38 -11.44
C ALA A 177 -9.10 -8.23 -12.20
N GLU A 178 -8.73 -8.84 -13.33
CA GLU A 178 -9.58 -9.79 -14.07
C GLU A 178 -9.94 -11.01 -13.21
N ALA A 179 -8.95 -11.63 -12.56
CA ALA A 179 -9.17 -12.77 -11.68
C ALA A 179 -10.06 -12.42 -10.48
N ALA A 180 -9.84 -11.26 -9.86
CA ALA A 180 -10.68 -10.78 -8.75
C ALA A 180 -12.13 -10.54 -9.18
N MET A 181 -12.37 -10.15 -10.42
CA MET A 181 -13.72 -10.00 -10.96
C MET A 181 -14.38 -11.32 -11.33
N SER A 182 -13.66 -12.25 -11.98
CA SER A 182 -14.22 -13.58 -12.34
C SER A 182 -14.68 -14.33 -11.10
N GLU A 183 -13.98 -14.09 -10.00
CA GLU A 183 -14.25 -14.66 -8.68
C GLU A 183 -15.24 -13.85 -7.82
N ALA A 184 -15.80 -12.75 -8.37
CA ALA A 184 -16.69 -11.80 -7.69
C ALA A 184 -16.13 -11.18 -6.38
N VAL A 185 -14.82 -11.28 -6.15
CA VAL A 185 -14.12 -10.73 -4.97
C VAL A 185 -14.21 -9.20 -4.97
N VAL A 186 -14.11 -8.56 -6.15
CA VAL A 186 -14.30 -7.11 -6.30
C VAL A 186 -15.65 -6.65 -5.76
N LEU A 187 -16.73 -7.38 -6.08
CA LEU A 187 -18.09 -7.04 -5.65
C LEU A 187 -18.28 -7.24 -4.14
N ARG A 188 -17.73 -8.33 -3.60
CA ARG A 188 -17.74 -8.59 -2.15
C ARG A 188 -17.07 -7.47 -1.37
N HIS A 189 -15.87 -7.05 -1.80
CA HIS A 189 -15.17 -5.94 -1.15
C HIS A 189 -15.83 -4.59 -1.42
N PHE A 190 -16.45 -4.38 -2.58
CA PHE A 190 -17.26 -3.19 -2.82
C PHE A 190 -18.42 -3.08 -1.81
N TYR A 191 -19.15 -4.17 -1.61
CA TYR A 191 -20.20 -4.23 -0.60
C TYR A 191 -19.65 -3.99 0.82
N ASN A 192 -18.58 -4.67 1.20
CA ASN A 192 -17.97 -4.51 2.53
C ASN A 192 -17.41 -3.09 2.74
N GLY A 193 -16.85 -2.47 1.71
CA GLY A 193 -16.33 -1.10 1.75
C GLY A 193 -17.42 -0.05 1.96
N CYS A 194 -18.66 -0.34 1.56
CA CYS A 194 -19.79 0.58 1.74
C CYS A 194 -20.60 0.29 3.00
N PHE A 195 -20.76 -0.99 3.37
CA PHE A 195 -21.80 -1.40 4.33
C PHE A 195 -21.28 -2.20 5.53
N SER A 196 -19.97 -2.48 5.62
CA SER A 196 -19.43 -3.16 6.80
C SER A 196 -19.58 -2.29 8.04
N PRO A 197 -20.00 -2.85 9.20
CA PRO A 197 -20.01 -2.11 10.46
C PRO A 197 -18.60 -1.88 11.03
N SER A 198 -17.62 -2.68 10.64
CA SER A 198 -16.23 -2.57 11.09
C SER A 198 -15.45 -1.57 10.23
N THR A 199 -14.84 -0.58 10.87
CA THR A 199 -13.97 0.42 10.24
C THR A 199 -12.77 -0.24 9.54
N ASP A 200 -12.10 -1.19 10.20
CA ASP A 200 -10.96 -1.93 9.62
C ASP A 200 -11.36 -2.63 8.32
N GLN A 201 -12.50 -3.32 8.33
CA GLN A 201 -13.00 -4.05 7.18
C GLN A 201 -13.42 -3.12 6.04
N ARG A 202 -13.99 -1.93 6.35
CA ARG A 202 -14.30 -0.91 5.34
C ARG A 202 -13.00 -0.38 4.72
N PHE A 203 -12.03 -0.02 5.55
CA PHE A 203 -10.74 0.51 5.12
C PHE A 203 -10.02 -0.46 4.17
N ILE A 204 -9.83 -1.72 4.60
CA ILE A 204 -9.12 -2.71 3.77
C ILE A 204 -9.86 -3.00 2.46
N SER A 205 -11.19 -3.04 2.49
CA SER A 205 -11.98 -3.29 1.28
C SER A 205 -11.92 -2.13 0.30
N ARG A 206 -11.98 -0.89 0.79
CA ARG A 206 -11.77 0.33 -0.03
C ARG A 206 -10.38 0.35 -0.64
N TYR A 207 -9.37 -0.02 0.14
CA TYR A 207 -7.99 -0.11 -0.33
C TYR A 207 -7.83 -1.15 -1.46
N LEU A 208 -8.41 -2.34 -1.31
CA LEU A 208 -8.39 -3.38 -2.36
C LEU A 208 -9.08 -2.92 -3.64
N ILE A 209 -10.23 -2.24 -3.52
CA ILE A 209 -10.91 -1.62 -4.67
C ILE A 209 -9.99 -0.61 -5.34
N GLN A 210 -9.31 0.23 -4.57
CA GLN A 210 -8.35 1.19 -5.12
C GLN A 210 -7.24 0.47 -5.90
N ILE A 211 -6.71 -0.65 -5.41
CA ILE A 211 -5.70 -1.45 -6.13
C ILE A 211 -6.25 -1.91 -7.49
N TRP A 212 -7.41 -2.58 -7.52
CA TRP A 212 -7.98 -3.08 -8.77
C TRP A 212 -8.42 -1.97 -9.74
N MET A 213 -8.77 -0.79 -9.21
CA MET A 213 -9.08 0.40 -10.01
C MET A 213 -7.85 1.25 -10.35
N SER A 214 -6.67 0.95 -9.80
CA SER A 214 -5.45 1.70 -10.13
C SER A 214 -4.84 1.29 -11.48
N GLY A 215 -5.24 0.13 -12.02
CA GLY A 215 -4.81 -0.39 -13.31
C GLY A 215 -5.25 0.44 -14.52
N SER A 216 -5.14 -0.13 -15.72
CA SER A 216 -5.38 0.57 -16.99
C SER A 216 -6.70 1.36 -17.00
N SER A 217 -6.72 2.50 -17.71
CA SER A 217 -7.92 3.34 -17.85
C SER A 217 -9.11 2.58 -18.48
N SER A 218 -8.82 1.54 -19.27
CA SER A 218 -9.81 0.64 -19.89
C SER A 218 -10.07 -0.65 -19.09
N GLY A 219 -9.53 -0.75 -17.88
CA GLY A 219 -9.66 -1.92 -17.00
C GLY A 219 -11.11 -2.37 -16.84
N SER A 220 -11.30 -3.67 -16.84
CA SER A 220 -12.62 -4.29 -16.74
C SER A 220 -13.33 -4.01 -15.41
N ALA A 221 -12.59 -3.92 -14.31
CA ALA A 221 -13.12 -3.55 -13.00
C ALA A 221 -13.74 -2.14 -13.02
N LYS A 222 -13.08 -1.17 -13.67
CA LYS A 222 -13.62 0.18 -13.90
C LYS A 222 -14.88 0.14 -14.76
N ARG A 223 -14.89 -0.70 -15.79
CA ARG A 223 -16.04 -0.86 -16.68
C ARG A 223 -17.25 -1.44 -15.95
N LEU A 224 -17.02 -2.37 -15.02
CA LEU A 224 -18.06 -2.94 -14.17
C LEU A 224 -18.64 -1.86 -13.23
N LEU A 225 -17.81 -1.14 -12.49
CA LEU A 225 -18.27 -0.03 -11.63
C LEU A 225 -19.04 1.03 -12.41
N ARG A 226 -18.60 1.34 -13.64
CA ARG A 226 -19.30 2.28 -14.53
C ARG A 226 -20.73 1.88 -14.88
N ARG A 227 -21.05 0.58 -14.82
CA ARG A 227 -22.39 0.04 -15.09
C ARG A 227 -23.23 -0.11 -13.83
N MET A 228 -22.59 -0.26 -12.66
CA MET A 228 -23.27 -0.45 -11.38
C MET A 228 -23.64 0.86 -10.69
N LEU A 229 -22.77 1.88 -10.80
CA LEU A 229 -22.95 3.14 -10.09
C LEU A 229 -23.72 4.16 -10.94
N PRO A 230 -24.65 4.93 -10.35
CA PRO A 230 -25.30 6.03 -11.04
C PRO A 230 -24.27 7.06 -11.54
N ALA A 231 -24.54 7.67 -12.69
CA ALA A 231 -23.61 8.57 -13.36
C ALA A 231 -23.11 9.73 -12.46
N ALA A 232 -23.97 10.22 -11.56
CA ALA A 232 -23.64 11.30 -10.64
C ALA A 232 -22.49 10.95 -9.67
N PHE A 233 -22.31 9.68 -9.31
CA PHE A 233 -21.24 9.26 -8.40
C PHE A 233 -19.85 9.37 -9.05
N PHE A 234 -19.74 9.28 -10.38
CA PHE A 234 -18.45 9.40 -11.05
C PHE A 234 -17.84 10.79 -10.89
N THR A 235 -18.67 11.83 -10.74
CA THR A 235 -18.17 13.18 -10.44
C THR A 235 -17.43 13.21 -9.10
N TYR A 236 -17.96 12.52 -8.09
CA TYR A 236 -17.31 12.40 -6.78
C TYR A 236 -16.05 11.55 -6.83
N LEU A 237 -16.07 10.44 -7.58
CA LEU A 237 -14.90 9.57 -7.75
C LEU A 237 -13.75 10.21 -8.53
N ASN A 238 -14.05 11.23 -9.35
CA ASN A 238 -13.04 12.00 -10.10
C ASN A 238 -12.51 13.21 -9.33
N MET A 239 -12.96 13.46 -8.09
CA MET A 239 -12.40 14.52 -7.27
C MET A 239 -10.95 14.22 -6.88
N PRO A 240 -10.15 15.25 -6.59
CA PRO A 240 -8.83 15.07 -6.02
C PRO A 240 -8.89 14.20 -4.76
N ARG A 241 -7.78 13.51 -4.46
CA ARG A 241 -7.66 12.77 -3.21
C ARG A 241 -7.83 13.72 -2.03
N LEU A 242 -8.50 13.22 -1.01
CA LEU A 242 -8.69 13.96 0.23
C LEU A 242 -7.35 14.09 0.95
N THR A 243 -7.24 15.16 1.73
CA THR A 243 -6.14 15.31 2.68
C THR A 243 -6.35 14.39 3.87
N GLU A 244 -5.27 13.96 4.53
CA GLU A 244 -5.33 13.10 5.71
C GLU A 244 -6.30 13.58 6.81
N PRO A 245 -6.38 14.88 7.18
CA PRO A 245 -7.38 15.35 8.13
C PRO A 245 -8.83 15.23 7.61
N GLU A 246 -9.07 15.41 6.32
CA GLU A 246 -10.40 15.25 5.73
C GLU A 246 -10.83 13.78 5.71
N GLU A 247 -9.90 12.87 5.39
CA GLU A 247 -10.14 11.42 5.44
C GLU A 247 -10.50 10.97 6.86
N ARG A 248 -9.73 11.40 7.87
CA ARG A 248 -10.03 11.11 9.29
C ARG A 248 -11.40 11.61 9.70
N ASN A 249 -11.74 12.84 9.34
CA ASN A 249 -13.06 13.41 9.65
C ASN A 249 -14.20 12.60 9.01
N LEU A 250 -14.04 12.11 7.78
CA LEU A 250 -15.04 11.24 7.16
C LEU A 250 -15.14 9.87 7.85
N ASP A 251 -14.01 9.29 8.26
CA ASP A 251 -14.01 8.03 9.01
C ASP A 251 -14.71 8.17 10.37
N GLU A 252 -14.50 9.29 11.07
CA GLU A 252 -15.17 9.60 12.33
C GLU A 252 -16.70 9.73 12.16
N ILE A 253 -17.14 10.47 11.13
CA ILE A 253 -18.57 10.62 10.80
C ILE A 253 -19.18 9.25 10.45
N GLU A 254 -18.46 8.45 9.68
CA GLU A 254 -18.92 7.12 9.30
C GLU A 254 -19.00 6.17 10.50
N GLU A 255 -18.00 6.18 11.37
CA GLU A 255 -17.99 5.41 12.61
C GLU A 255 -19.15 5.80 13.52
N GLU A 256 -19.45 7.09 13.66
CA GLU A 256 -20.63 7.58 14.39
C GLU A 256 -21.94 7.05 13.79
N TYR A 257 -22.08 7.11 12.46
CA TYR A 257 -23.27 6.59 11.77
C TYR A 257 -23.50 5.10 12.03
N PHE A 258 -22.45 4.28 11.89
CA PHE A 258 -22.55 2.84 12.10
C PHE A 258 -22.73 2.47 13.57
N ARG A 259 -22.15 3.25 14.51
CA ARG A 259 -22.36 3.11 15.95
C ARG A 259 -23.78 3.47 16.39
N ALA A 260 -24.40 4.45 15.73
CA ALA A 260 -25.79 4.82 16.00
C ALA A 260 -26.77 3.78 15.44
N THR A 261 -26.50 3.26 14.25
CA THR A 261 -27.38 2.33 13.53
C THR A 261 -27.25 0.89 14.03
N THR A 262 -26.02 0.47 14.32
CA THR A 262 -25.69 -0.85 14.85
C THR A 262 -25.30 -0.61 16.29
N GLN A 263 -26.02 -1.16 17.29
CA GLN A 263 -25.67 -1.03 18.71
C GLN A 263 -24.33 -1.72 19.04
N ALA A 264 -23.24 -1.25 18.44
CA ALA A 264 -21.91 -1.80 18.51
C ALA A 264 -21.22 -1.30 19.78
N SER A 265 -20.56 -2.22 20.47
CA SER A 265 -19.85 -1.98 21.72
C SER A 265 -18.73 -0.96 21.54
N THR A 266 -18.67 0.06 22.42
CA THR A 266 -17.64 1.11 22.41
C THR A 266 -16.20 0.60 22.54
N ALA A 267 -15.98 -0.55 23.19
CA ALA A 267 -14.65 -1.14 23.34
C ALA A 267 -14.04 -1.65 22.02
N ASN A 268 -14.86 -2.10 21.07
CA ASN A 268 -14.37 -2.59 19.78
C ASN A 268 -13.96 -1.46 18.83
N SER A 269 -14.50 -0.24 19.03
CA SER A 269 -14.25 0.93 18.19
C SER A 269 -12.83 1.49 18.38
N LEU A 270 -12.38 1.67 19.63
CA LEU A 270 -11.02 2.16 19.92
C LEU A 270 -9.92 1.22 19.41
N ALA A 271 -10.10 -0.09 19.57
CA ALA A 271 -9.15 -1.09 19.05
C ALA A 271 -9.14 -1.13 17.51
N SER A 272 -10.30 -0.96 16.88
CA SER A 272 -10.42 -0.86 15.41
C SER A 272 -9.65 0.35 14.88
N SER A 273 -9.83 1.53 15.48
CA SER A 273 -9.11 2.75 15.06
C SER A 273 -7.58 2.57 15.07
N ALA A 274 -7.02 1.98 16.13
CA ALA A 274 -5.58 1.71 16.23
C ALA A 274 -5.07 0.68 15.19
N ASN A 275 -5.85 -0.38 14.92
CA ASN A 275 -5.50 -1.39 13.92
C ASN A 275 -5.53 -0.81 12.51
N THR A 276 -6.56 -0.03 12.18
CA THR A 276 -6.65 0.67 10.89
C THR A 276 -5.44 1.58 10.67
N GLU A 277 -5.04 2.36 11.69
CA GLU A 277 -3.90 3.27 11.56
C GLU A 277 -2.58 2.52 11.37
N ARG A 278 -2.38 1.42 12.10
CA ARG A 278 -1.24 0.53 11.89
C ARG A 278 -1.21 -0.03 10.47
N LEU A 279 -2.36 -0.45 9.94
CA LEU A 279 -2.45 -0.98 8.59
C LEU A 279 -2.18 0.10 7.54
N ARG A 280 -2.71 1.32 7.70
CA ARG A 280 -2.39 2.48 6.85
C ARG A 280 -0.88 2.72 6.77
N ALA A 281 -0.23 2.77 7.92
CA ALA A 281 1.22 2.96 8.00
C ALA A 281 1.98 1.86 7.25
N ARG A 282 1.61 0.58 7.45
CA ARG A 282 2.23 -0.56 6.74
C ARG A 282 2.02 -0.49 5.22
N LEU A 283 0.81 -0.16 4.77
CA LEU A 283 0.49 -0.03 3.35
C LEU A 283 1.28 1.12 2.71
N ARG A 284 1.39 2.26 3.40
CA ARG A 284 2.19 3.41 2.97
C ARG A 284 3.65 3.04 2.80
N ILE A 285 4.27 2.44 3.81
CA ILE A 285 5.67 2.00 3.77
C ILE A 285 5.90 1.03 2.61
N THR A 286 5.01 0.05 2.42
CA THR A 286 5.12 -0.94 1.36
C THR A 286 5.04 -0.29 -0.03
N LEU A 287 4.13 0.66 -0.20
CA LEU A 287 3.96 1.40 -1.44
C LEU A 287 5.18 2.28 -1.76
N GLU A 288 5.63 3.08 -0.78
CA GLU A 288 6.82 3.93 -0.90
C GLU A 288 8.06 3.12 -1.25
N TYR A 289 8.25 1.98 -0.59
CA TYR A 289 9.35 1.08 -0.88
C TYR A 289 9.28 0.53 -2.32
N SER A 290 8.12 0.06 -2.74
CA SER A 290 7.92 -0.54 -4.07
C SER A 290 8.15 0.48 -5.19
N ILE A 291 7.66 1.71 -5.02
CA ILE A 291 7.88 2.82 -5.96
C ILE A 291 9.37 3.23 -5.98
N GLY A 292 9.98 3.32 -4.80
CA GLY A 292 11.42 3.61 -4.67
C GLY A 292 12.29 2.58 -5.39
N GLN A 293 11.89 1.30 -5.38
CA GLN A 293 12.59 0.27 -6.14
C GLN A 293 12.45 0.46 -7.65
N GLN A 294 11.24 0.67 -8.16
CA GLN A 294 11.01 0.84 -9.60
C GLN A 294 11.80 2.02 -10.17
N THR A 295 11.75 3.15 -9.49
CA THR A 295 12.48 4.37 -9.91
C THR A 295 13.99 4.15 -9.90
N GLN A 296 14.52 3.38 -8.94
CA GLN A 296 15.94 3.03 -8.91
C GLN A 296 16.33 2.09 -10.06
N GLU A 297 15.50 1.11 -10.39
CA GLU A 297 15.72 0.18 -11.51
C GLU A 297 15.69 0.91 -12.86
N GLU A 298 14.72 1.81 -13.05
CA GLU A 298 14.61 2.63 -14.24
C GLU A 298 15.81 3.59 -14.39
N ALA A 299 16.23 4.23 -13.31
CA ALA A 299 17.43 5.09 -13.31
C ALA A 299 18.72 4.29 -13.62
N ALA A 300 18.84 3.06 -13.12
CA ALA A 300 19.98 2.20 -13.42
C ALA A 300 19.99 1.77 -14.90
N HIS A 301 18.81 1.47 -15.46
CA HIS A 301 18.66 1.12 -16.87
C HIS A 301 19.03 2.30 -17.79
N LEU A 302 18.54 3.50 -17.48
CA LEU A 302 18.89 4.72 -18.22
C LEU A 302 20.39 5.03 -18.16
N ARG A 303 21.04 4.84 -17.01
CA ARG A 303 22.50 4.98 -16.88
C ARG A 303 23.26 3.99 -17.75
N LYS A 304 22.82 2.74 -17.80
CA LYS A 304 23.42 1.71 -18.65
C LYS A 304 23.28 2.07 -20.13
N GLN A 305 22.09 2.50 -20.56
CA GLN A 305 21.85 2.95 -21.93
C GLN A 305 22.69 4.17 -22.30
N ALA A 306 22.83 5.13 -21.39
CA ALA A 306 23.69 6.29 -21.61
C ALA A 306 25.17 5.90 -21.77
N ALA A 307 25.67 4.97 -20.94
CA ALA A 307 27.04 4.46 -21.05
C ALA A 307 27.27 3.67 -22.35
N GLU A 308 26.30 2.87 -22.79
CA GLU A 308 26.35 2.16 -24.07
C GLU A 308 26.32 3.13 -25.27
N ALA A 309 25.51 4.18 -25.20
CA ALA A 309 25.46 5.23 -26.22
C ALA A 309 26.77 6.02 -26.29
N GLU A 310 27.39 6.34 -25.15
CA GLU A 310 28.68 7.02 -25.11
C GLU A 310 29.79 6.12 -25.68
N ALA A 311 29.82 4.84 -25.33
CA ALA A 311 30.76 3.87 -25.89
C ALA A 311 30.60 3.71 -27.42
N ALA A 312 29.35 3.71 -27.91
CA ALA A 312 29.07 3.68 -29.34
C ALA A 312 29.53 4.97 -30.05
N ALA A 313 29.33 6.14 -29.44
CA ALA A 313 29.79 7.42 -29.97
C ALA A 313 31.33 7.50 -30.02
N GLN A 314 32.02 7.02 -28.99
CA GLN A 314 33.49 6.95 -28.95
C GLN A 314 34.03 6.01 -30.04
N LYS A 315 33.38 4.85 -30.23
CA LYS A 315 33.74 3.91 -31.31
C LYS A 315 33.55 4.52 -32.70
N ALA A 316 32.43 5.21 -32.93
CA ALA A 316 32.17 5.91 -34.20
C ALA A 316 33.19 7.04 -34.47
N ALA A 317 33.57 7.79 -33.44
CA ALA A 317 34.60 8.83 -33.56
C ALA A 317 35.99 8.25 -33.87
N ALA A 318 36.32 7.09 -33.29
CA ALA A 318 37.57 6.38 -33.57
C ALA A 318 37.60 5.84 -35.02
N GLU A 319 36.50 5.27 -35.50
CA GLU A 319 36.36 4.80 -36.89
C GLU A 319 36.44 5.97 -37.90
N ALA A 320 35.79 7.10 -37.61
CA ALA A 320 35.89 8.31 -38.44
C ALA A 320 37.33 8.84 -38.51
N SER A 321 38.06 8.81 -37.39
CA SER A 321 39.47 9.23 -37.32
C SER A 321 40.39 8.28 -38.11
N GLN A 322 40.12 6.97 -38.10
CA GLN A 322 40.85 6.00 -38.90
C GLN A 322 40.62 6.18 -40.40
N HIS A 323 39.39 6.49 -40.81
CA HIS A 323 39.07 6.75 -42.22
C HIS A 323 39.72 8.04 -42.73
N MET A 324 39.79 9.08 -41.89
CA MET A 324 40.42 10.36 -42.25
C MET A 324 41.96 10.25 -42.38
N ASN A 325 42.60 9.35 -41.63
CA ASN A 325 44.05 9.14 -41.73
C ASN A 325 44.45 8.28 -42.96
N GLN A 326 43.54 7.43 -43.47
CA GLN A 326 43.77 6.65 -44.69
C GLN A 326 43.61 7.47 -45.99
N GLN A 327 42.96 8.64 -45.93
CA GLN A 327 42.77 9.52 -47.09
C GLN A 327 43.86 10.60 -47.21
N ARG A 328 44.93 10.57 -46.40
CA ARG A 328 46.02 11.54 -46.51
C ARG A 328 46.81 11.28 -47.81
N PRO A 329 46.79 12.18 -48.80
CA PRO A 329 47.53 11.98 -50.04
C PRO A 329 49.02 12.01 -49.73
N THR A 330 49.75 10.97 -50.14
CA THR A 330 51.21 10.94 -50.09
C THR A 330 51.76 11.95 -51.10
N THR A 331 52.09 13.15 -50.65
CA THR A 331 52.82 14.14 -51.46
C THR A 331 54.29 13.74 -51.56
N PRO A 332 54.90 13.75 -52.76
CA PRO A 332 56.32 13.43 -52.94
C PRO A 332 57.22 14.58 -52.45
N PRO A 333 58.47 14.30 -52.06
CA PRO A 333 59.37 15.29 -51.49
C PRO A 333 59.92 16.23 -52.56
N ALA A 334 59.89 17.54 -52.30
CA ALA A 334 60.61 18.55 -53.08
C ALA A 334 61.58 19.32 -52.17
N PRO A 335 62.71 19.81 -52.71
CA PRO A 335 63.90 20.10 -51.93
C PRO A 335 63.95 21.52 -51.35
N THR A 336 64.77 21.59 -50.30
CA THR A 336 65.25 22.70 -49.48
C THR A 336 65.72 23.93 -50.25
N VAL A 337 65.18 25.11 -49.92
CA VAL A 337 65.93 26.39 -49.91
C VAL A 337 65.42 27.23 -48.74
N GLY A 338 66.33 27.63 -47.85
CA GLY A 338 66.05 28.49 -46.71
C GLY A 338 66.16 29.97 -47.02
N LEU A 339 65.63 30.80 -46.12
CA LEU A 339 66.31 31.90 -45.42
C LEU A 339 65.26 32.78 -44.71
N SER A 340 65.58 33.14 -43.47
CA SER A 340 64.83 33.95 -42.50
C SER A 340 65.04 35.48 -42.74
N PRO A 341 64.83 36.39 -41.75
CA PRO A 341 63.56 36.99 -41.30
C PRO A 341 63.58 38.55 -41.22
N SER A 342 62.41 39.21 -41.15
CA SER A 342 62.19 40.60 -40.67
C SER A 342 60.72 40.95 -40.90
N ALA A 343 60.01 41.83 -40.19
CA ALA A 343 60.10 42.55 -38.91
C ALA A 343 58.78 43.38 -38.84
N SER A 344 58.32 43.70 -37.61
CA SER A 344 57.49 44.87 -37.24
C SER A 344 56.05 44.97 -37.78
N ALA A 345 55.00 44.92 -36.94
CA ALA A 345 54.50 45.91 -35.96
C ALA A 345 53.46 46.90 -36.55
N SER A 346 52.48 47.24 -35.69
CA SER A 346 51.44 48.29 -35.77
C SER A 346 50.08 47.85 -36.34
N GLN A 347 48.96 47.75 -35.59
CA GLN A 347 48.21 48.73 -34.75
C GLN A 347 47.09 49.43 -35.54
N LEU A 348 45.83 49.23 -35.14
CA LEU A 348 44.61 50.08 -35.28
C LEU A 348 43.39 49.22 -34.86
N GLU A 349 42.89 49.37 -33.63
CA GLU A 349 41.73 50.19 -33.24
C GLU A 349 40.36 49.74 -33.77
N GLY A 350 39.48 49.42 -32.81
CA GLY A 350 38.10 49.94 -32.75
C GLY A 350 37.00 49.18 -33.48
N LEU A 351 36.11 48.53 -32.74
CA LEU A 351 34.69 48.94 -32.66
C LEU A 351 33.88 48.10 -31.67
N GLN A 352 33.22 48.84 -30.76
CA GLN A 352 32.17 48.41 -29.84
C GLN A 352 30.86 48.11 -30.59
N GLY A 353 30.05 47.23 -29.98
CA GLY A 353 28.63 47.02 -30.25
C GLY A 353 28.28 45.57 -29.91
N GLY A 354 27.56 45.21 -28.85
CA GLY A 354 26.39 45.86 -28.27
C GLY A 354 25.13 45.20 -28.84
N GLY A 355 24.50 44.30 -28.09
CA GLY A 355 23.22 43.70 -28.48
C GLY A 355 22.91 42.39 -27.77
N GLY A 356 22.20 42.49 -26.65
CA GLY A 356 21.53 41.35 -26.03
C GLY A 356 20.13 41.10 -26.62
N MET A 357 19.63 39.88 -26.42
CA MET A 357 18.24 39.38 -26.47
C MET A 357 18.39 37.87 -26.20
N SER A 358 17.94 37.22 -25.11
CA SER A 358 16.71 37.25 -24.32
C SER A 358 15.42 37.01 -25.10
N LEU A 359 14.67 36.02 -24.59
CA LEU A 359 13.35 35.47 -24.97
C LEU A 359 13.39 34.35 -26.04
N ALA A 360 12.75 33.19 -25.85
CA ALA A 360 11.70 32.79 -24.91
C ALA A 360 11.82 31.30 -24.55
#